data_AF-U6D1T3-F1
#
_entry.id   AF-U6D1T3-F1
#
_cell.length_a   1.000
_cell.length_b   1.000
_cell.length_c   1.000
_cell.angle_alpha   90.00
_cell.angle_beta   90.00
_cell.angle_gamma   90.00
#
_symmetry.space_group_name_H-M   'P 1'
#
loop_
_entity.id
_entity.type
_entity.pdbx_description
1 polymer ?
#
loop_
_entity_poly.entity_id
_entity_poly.type
_entity_poly.pdbx_seq_one_letter_code
_entity_poly.pdbx_strand_id
1 'polypeptide(L)'
;SLAAKMGEYRKMWNPTEPRDWAQQYRERFIPFSKEQLLRLLTQEFHSSPKEKAALADFAAHVDFCTLFHYHHILARLQALYDPINPDRETLDQPSLTDPQRLSNEQEVLRALEPLLAQANFSPLSEDTLAYALVVHHPQDEVQVTINLDQYIYMQFWALGQRVGQMPHKSSVGSKRGFFSRSPPAERRYFKRVVVAARTKRGHLVLKSFKDTPLEGLEQLLPELKVRTSTTQRALLNLTLFVSGLVFFVNVGMVVLTDLKMATSLLLLLFAIFMGLRASKMFGQRRSVQALELAHMLYYRSTSNNSELLSALALRAQDEHAKEALLAHSFLARLPQGARGQPEETSQWLQSEVEHWLLAQSGCDVAFNGTRALAHLQALTPSIGMFPPPGFPKLDLLSTVISETPQPAPSSDQP
;
A
#
# COMPACT_ATOMS: atom_id res chain seq x y z
N SER A 1 -0.33 22.04 -11.88
CA SER A 1 0.74 21.89 -10.88
C SER A 1 0.11 21.58 -9.54
N LEU A 2 0.56 20.49 -8.90
CA LEU A 2 0.08 20.00 -7.61
C LEU A 2 0.03 21.10 -6.53
N ALA A 3 1.07 21.94 -6.45
CA ALA A 3 1.16 23.00 -5.45
C ALA A 3 0.03 24.04 -5.57
N ALA A 4 -0.39 24.36 -6.79
CA ALA A 4 -1.49 25.29 -7.04
C ALA A 4 -2.82 24.72 -6.55
N LYS A 5 -3.11 23.46 -6.90
CA LYS A 5 -4.32 22.74 -6.43
C LYS A 5 -4.34 22.60 -4.91
N MET A 6 -3.21 22.26 -4.28
CA MET A 6 -3.11 22.24 -2.82
C MET A 6 -3.39 23.62 -2.21
N GLY A 7 -2.97 24.71 -2.89
CA GLY A 7 -3.29 26.08 -2.50
C GLY A 7 -4.78 26.41 -2.57
N GLU A 8 -5.52 25.83 -3.53
CA GLU A 8 -6.97 25.96 -3.64
C GLU A 8 -7.68 25.26 -2.49
N TYR A 9 -7.35 23.98 -2.22
CA TYR A 9 -7.94 23.21 -1.11
C TYR A 9 -7.66 23.86 0.25
N ARG A 10 -6.48 24.47 0.46
CA ARG A 10 -6.17 25.20 1.71
C ARG A 10 -7.02 26.44 1.95
N LYS A 11 -7.57 27.04 0.88
CA LYS A 11 -8.45 28.22 0.98
C LYS A 11 -9.91 27.84 1.22
N MET A 12 -10.27 26.59 0.98
CA MET A 12 -11.63 26.11 1.21
C MET A 12 -11.89 25.93 2.71
N TRP A 13 -12.99 26.50 3.19
CA TRP A 13 -13.43 26.30 4.57
C TRP A 13 -13.90 24.86 4.81
N ASN A 14 -14.61 24.29 3.82
CA ASN A 14 -15.04 22.89 3.77
C ASN A 14 -14.59 22.30 2.43
N PRO A 15 -13.42 21.63 2.36
CA PRO A 15 -12.94 21.03 1.13
C PRO A 15 -13.90 19.91 0.70
N THR A 16 -14.39 19.98 -0.53
CA THR A 16 -15.21 18.93 -1.15
C THR A 16 -14.31 17.86 -1.75
N GLU A 17 -14.77 16.60 -1.71
CA GLU A 17 -14.06 15.48 -2.36
C GLU A 17 -13.87 15.74 -3.87
N PRO A 18 -12.79 15.20 -4.48
CA PRO A 18 -12.56 15.27 -5.92
C PRO A 18 -13.75 14.74 -6.73
N ARG A 19 -14.01 15.38 -7.88
CA ARG A 19 -15.08 14.93 -8.80
C ARG A 19 -14.73 13.56 -9.39
N ASP A 20 -15.75 12.74 -9.62
CA ASP A 20 -15.66 11.40 -10.24
C ASP A 20 -14.78 10.38 -9.50
N TRP A 21 -14.43 10.67 -8.25
CA TRP A 21 -13.67 9.79 -7.36
C TRP A 21 -14.15 8.33 -7.40
N ALA A 22 -15.44 8.14 -7.14
CA ALA A 22 -16.06 6.82 -7.05
C ALA A 22 -16.01 6.06 -8.38
N GLN A 23 -15.92 6.77 -9.52
CA GLN A 23 -15.80 6.16 -10.84
C GLN A 23 -14.33 5.84 -11.16
N GLN A 24 -13.40 6.74 -10.82
CA GLN A 24 -11.98 6.59 -11.11
C GLN A 24 -11.33 5.44 -10.33
N TYR A 25 -11.75 5.23 -9.08
CA TYR A 25 -11.15 4.25 -8.17
C TYR A 25 -12.09 3.12 -7.77
N ARG A 26 -13.03 2.74 -8.66
CA ARG A 26 -13.84 1.52 -8.51
C ARG A 26 -12.95 0.32 -8.19
N GLU A 27 -13.47 -0.63 -7.42
CA GLU A 27 -12.75 -1.86 -7.12
C GLU A 27 -12.47 -2.61 -8.43
N ARG A 28 -11.21 -2.91 -8.70
CA ARG A 28 -10.79 -3.68 -9.89
C ARG A 28 -10.25 -5.06 -9.51
N PHE A 29 -10.00 -5.28 -8.22
CA PHE A 29 -9.49 -6.56 -7.73
C PHE A 29 -10.57 -7.64 -7.76
N ILE A 30 -10.29 -8.76 -8.41
CA ILE A 30 -11.17 -9.93 -8.42
C ILE A 30 -11.06 -10.65 -7.06
N PRO A 31 -12.13 -10.67 -6.22
CA PRO A 31 -12.05 -11.07 -4.82
C PRO A 31 -12.09 -12.60 -4.61
N PHE A 32 -11.50 -13.36 -5.52
CA PHE A 32 -11.43 -14.82 -5.46
C PHE A 32 -9.99 -15.28 -5.63
N SER A 33 -9.63 -16.38 -4.94
CA SER A 33 -8.46 -17.15 -5.34
C SER A 33 -8.73 -17.82 -6.68
N LYS A 34 -7.69 -18.12 -7.43
CA LYS A 34 -7.80 -18.86 -8.70
C LYS A 34 -8.52 -20.21 -8.52
N GLU A 35 -8.25 -20.92 -7.44
CA GLU A 35 -8.88 -22.22 -7.12
C GLU A 35 -10.35 -22.06 -6.75
N GLN A 36 -10.71 -21.00 -6.03
CA GLN A 36 -12.12 -20.66 -5.78
C GLN A 36 -12.83 -20.35 -7.09
N LEU A 37 -12.21 -19.55 -7.96
CA LEU A 37 -12.75 -19.19 -9.26
C LEU A 37 -12.98 -20.44 -10.13
N LEU A 38 -11.97 -21.31 -10.25
CA LEU A 38 -12.08 -22.57 -11.00
C LEU A 38 -13.22 -23.45 -10.49
N ARG A 39 -13.40 -23.57 -9.16
CA ARG A 39 -14.51 -24.32 -8.58
C ARG A 39 -15.87 -23.72 -8.94
N LEU A 40 -16.02 -22.40 -8.83
CA LEU A 40 -17.26 -21.70 -9.18
C LEU A 40 -17.59 -21.86 -10.67
N LEU A 41 -16.62 -21.58 -11.55
CA LEU A 41 -16.77 -21.74 -13.00
C LEU A 41 -17.10 -23.20 -13.37
N THR A 42 -16.48 -24.17 -12.71
CA THR A 42 -16.77 -25.60 -12.91
C THR A 42 -18.19 -25.95 -12.49
N GLN A 43 -18.66 -25.44 -11.35
CA GLN A 43 -20.00 -25.72 -10.85
C GLN A 43 -21.09 -25.11 -11.73
N GLU A 44 -20.85 -23.91 -12.26
CA GLU A 44 -21.86 -23.14 -12.97
C GLU A 44 -21.87 -23.39 -14.48
N PHE A 45 -20.70 -23.54 -15.11
CA PHE A 45 -20.57 -23.55 -16.57
C PHE A 45 -20.14 -24.90 -17.16
N HIS A 46 -19.47 -25.75 -16.39
CA HIS A 46 -18.87 -26.98 -16.92
C HIS A 46 -19.45 -28.22 -16.23
N SER A 47 -20.62 -28.65 -16.70
CA SER A 47 -21.33 -29.78 -16.09
C SER A 47 -20.76 -31.14 -16.51
N SER A 48 -20.26 -31.27 -17.74
CA SER A 48 -19.77 -32.56 -18.27
C SER A 48 -18.31 -32.85 -17.87
N PRO A 49 -17.92 -34.12 -17.64
CA PRO A 49 -16.53 -34.47 -17.31
C PRO A 49 -15.50 -33.98 -18.34
N LYS A 50 -15.87 -33.93 -19.62
CA LYS A 50 -15.01 -33.45 -20.71
C LYS A 50 -14.75 -31.95 -20.63
N GLU A 51 -15.79 -31.15 -20.33
CA GLU A 51 -15.64 -29.70 -20.14
C GLU A 51 -14.81 -29.37 -18.90
N LYS A 52 -14.99 -30.15 -17.82
CA LYS A 52 -14.18 -30.00 -16.59
C LYS A 52 -12.70 -30.26 -16.85
N ALA A 53 -12.39 -31.32 -17.59
CA ALA A 53 -11.02 -31.63 -17.99
C ALA A 53 -10.44 -30.53 -18.88
N ALA A 54 -11.19 -30.06 -19.88
CA ALA A 54 -10.75 -28.99 -20.77
C ALA A 54 -10.46 -27.67 -20.03
N LEU A 55 -11.30 -27.29 -19.06
CA LEU A 55 -11.04 -26.10 -18.23
C LEU A 55 -9.79 -26.28 -17.37
N ALA A 56 -9.58 -27.47 -16.79
CA ALA A 56 -8.39 -27.75 -15.98
C ALA A 56 -7.11 -27.69 -16.82
N ASP A 57 -7.12 -28.26 -18.02
CA ASP A 57 -5.99 -28.20 -18.97
C ASP A 57 -5.71 -26.76 -19.39
N PHE A 58 -6.77 -25.98 -19.67
CA PHE A 58 -6.63 -24.56 -19.97
C PHE A 58 -6.06 -23.76 -18.79
N ALA A 59 -6.51 -24.02 -17.57
CA ALA A 59 -5.99 -23.36 -16.37
C ALA A 59 -4.50 -23.65 -16.15
N ALA A 60 -4.08 -24.91 -16.33
CA ALA A 60 -2.68 -25.30 -16.24
C ALA A 60 -1.83 -24.60 -17.33
N HIS A 61 -2.37 -24.46 -18.54
CA HIS A 61 -1.73 -23.72 -19.63
C HIS A 61 -1.56 -22.22 -19.30
N VAL A 62 -2.62 -21.58 -18.81
CA VAL A 62 -2.59 -20.17 -18.36
C VAL A 62 -1.54 -19.98 -17.27
N ASP A 63 -1.51 -20.86 -16.28
CA ASP A 63 -0.55 -20.79 -15.17
C ASP A 63 0.89 -20.85 -15.66
N PHE A 64 1.19 -21.78 -16.57
CA PHE A 64 2.53 -21.90 -17.12
C PHE A 64 2.94 -20.64 -17.89
N CYS A 65 2.09 -20.20 -18.84
CA CYS A 65 2.41 -19.05 -19.69
C CYS A 65 2.57 -17.77 -18.86
N THR A 66 1.68 -17.55 -17.89
CA THR A 66 1.75 -16.38 -17.02
C THR A 66 2.96 -16.45 -16.09
N LEU A 67 3.27 -17.62 -15.49
CA LEU A 67 4.45 -17.79 -14.65
C LEU A 67 5.74 -17.44 -15.41
N PHE A 68 5.93 -18.01 -16.61
CA PHE A 68 7.11 -17.71 -17.42
C PHE A 68 7.21 -16.23 -17.77
N HIS A 69 6.09 -15.64 -18.22
CA HIS A 69 6.02 -14.22 -18.61
C HIS A 69 6.37 -13.28 -17.45
N TYR A 70 5.74 -13.44 -16.29
CA TYR A 70 5.96 -12.55 -15.15
C TYR A 70 7.30 -12.81 -14.45
N HIS A 71 7.83 -14.03 -14.51
CA HIS A 71 9.19 -14.30 -14.07
C HIS A 71 10.22 -13.50 -14.89
N HIS A 72 10.06 -13.47 -16.23
CA HIS A 72 10.94 -12.68 -17.10
C HIS A 72 10.80 -11.18 -16.86
N ILE A 73 9.57 -10.67 -16.70
CA ILE A 73 9.34 -9.25 -16.37
C ILE A 73 9.99 -8.90 -15.04
N LEU A 74 9.80 -9.73 -14.01
CA LEU A 74 10.37 -9.49 -12.69
C LEU A 74 11.90 -9.47 -12.73
N ALA A 75 12.52 -10.45 -13.41
CA ALA A 75 13.98 -10.51 -13.54
C ALA A 75 14.54 -9.26 -14.23
N ARG A 76 13.90 -8.80 -15.32
CA ARG A 76 14.28 -7.55 -15.99
C ARG A 76 14.11 -6.33 -15.08
N LEU A 77 12.99 -6.23 -14.37
CA LEU A 77 12.70 -5.10 -13.49
C LEU A 77 13.66 -5.05 -12.29
N GLN A 78 14.00 -6.20 -11.71
CA GLN A 78 15.00 -6.32 -10.65
C GLN A 78 16.39 -5.93 -11.16
N ALA A 79 16.78 -6.35 -12.36
CA ALA A 79 18.07 -5.95 -12.95
C ALA A 79 18.17 -4.44 -13.19
N LEU A 80 17.06 -3.79 -13.58
CA LEU A 80 17.00 -2.33 -13.72
C LEU A 80 17.05 -1.60 -12.37
N TYR A 81 16.48 -2.19 -11.32
CA TYR A 81 16.40 -1.59 -9.99
C TYR A 81 17.65 -1.82 -9.12
N ASP A 82 18.34 -2.96 -9.27
CA ASP A 82 19.51 -3.35 -8.44
C ASP A 82 20.58 -2.25 -8.31
N PRO A 83 20.97 -1.51 -9.37
CA PRO A 83 21.99 -0.46 -9.26
C PRO A 83 21.57 0.75 -8.41
N ILE A 84 20.26 0.96 -8.23
CA ILE A 84 19.69 2.09 -7.48
C ILE A 84 19.01 1.65 -6.18
N ASN A 85 19.00 0.35 -5.87
CA ASN A 85 18.37 -0.20 -4.69
C ASN A 85 19.11 0.23 -3.42
N PRO A 86 18.47 0.94 -2.48
CA PRO A 86 19.10 1.30 -1.21
C PRO A 86 19.37 0.09 -0.30
N ASP A 87 18.61 -0.98 -0.46
CA ASP A 87 18.71 -2.23 0.32
C ASP A 87 19.44 -3.31 -0.49
N ARG A 88 20.46 -2.92 -1.26
CA ARG A 88 21.24 -3.85 -2.09
C ARG A 88 22.12 -4.73 -1.21
N GLU A 89 22.04 -6.04 -1.43
CA GLU A 89 22.92 -7.04 -0.78
C GLU A 89 24.08 -7.48 -1.68
N THR A 90 24.04 -7.14 -2.97
CA THR A 90 25.09 -7.49 -3.94
C THR A 90 26.27 -6.49 -3.85
N LEU A 91 27.47 -6.92 -4.28
CA LEU A 91 28.70 -6.13 -4.19
C LEU A 91 28.57 -4.73 -4.80
N ASP A 92 29.27 -3.77 -4.19
CA ASP A 92 29.26 -2.36 -4.61
C ASP A 92 29.73 -2.19 -6.06
N GLN A 93 28.86 -1.58 -6.87
CA GLN A 93 29.19 -1.04 -8.19
C GLN A 93 29.70 0.40 -8.04
N PRO A 94 30.42 0.95 -9.05
CA PRO A 94 30.80 2.36 -9.04
C PRO A 94 29.57 3.25 -8.78
N SER A 95 29.73 4.22 -7.87
CA SER A 95 28.63 5.08 -7.45
C SER A 95 28.09 5.88 -8.64
N LEU A 96 26.82 5.66 -8.96
CA LEU A 96 26.12 6.41 -10.01
C LEU A 96 26.09 7.90 -9.66
N THR A 97 26.30 8.76 -10.65
CA THR A 97 26.06 10.20 -10.50
C THR A 97 24.56 10.47 -10.32
N ASP A 98 24.19 11.57 -9.66
CA ASP A 98 22.78 11.92 -9.42
C ASP A 98 21.92 11.99 -10.72
N PRO A 99 22.40 12.58 -11.84
CA PRO A 99 21.63 12.57 -13.09
C PRO A 99 21.43 11.17 -13.67
N GLN A 100 22.45 10.30 -13.61
CA GLN A 100 22.33 8.91 -14.05
C GLN A 100 21.35 8.14 -13.19
N ARG A 101 21.43 8.31 -11.86
CA ARG A 101 20.48 7.69 -10.92
C ARG A 101 19.05 8.14 -11.21
N LEU A 102 18.81 9.43 -11.44
CA LEU A 102 17.49 9.95 -11.78
C LEU A 102 16.96 9.37 -13.10
N SER A 103 17.81 9.20 -14.11
CA SER A 103 17.44 8.56 -15.37
C SER A 103 17.04 7.09 -15.16
N ASN A 104 17.82 6.33 -14.40
CA ASN A 104 17.53 4.93 -14.07
C ASN A 104 16.23 4.79 -13.27
N GLU A 105 16.00 5.69 -12.30
CA GLU A 105 14.75 5.75 -11.55
C GLU A 105 13.54 5.95 -12.48
N GLN A 106 13.62 6.87 -13.45
CA GLN A 106 12.55 7.08 -14.43
C GLN A 106 12.35 5.88 -15.35
N GLU A 107 13.39 5.13 -15.69
CA GLU A 107 13.28 3.89 -16.44
C GLU A 107 12.57 2.79 -15.64
N VAL A 108 12.91 2.63 -14.36
CA VAL A 108 12.24 1.70 -13.45
C VAL A 108 10.76 2.05 -13.30
N LEU A 109 10.42 3.33 -13.10
CA LEU A 109 9.02 3.76 -12.96
C LEU A 109 8.21 3.49 -14.24
N ARG A 110 8.78 3.78 -15.42
CA ARG A 110 8.16 3.45 -16.72
C ARG A 110 7.97 1.95 -16.91
N ALA A 111 8.93 1.13 -16.47
CA ALA A 111 8.81 -0.32 -16.52
C ALA A 111 7.78 -0.87 -15.51
N LEU A 112 7.54 -0.15 -14.41
CA LEU A 112 6.59 -0.53 -13.36
C LEU A 112 5.12 -0.23 -13.72
N GLU A 113 4.87 0.83 -14.50
CA GLU A 113 3.52 1.25 -14.93
C GLU A 113 2.66 0.12 -15.53
N PRO A 114 3.11 -0.65 -16.54
CA PRO A 114 2.29 -1.74 -17.10
C PRO A 114 2.03 -2.85 -16.07
N LEU A 115 2.98 -3.08 -15.16
CA LEU A 115 2.83 -4.08 -14.10
C LEU A 115 1.78 -3.66 -13.07
N LEU A 116 1.78 -2.38 -12.67
CA LEU A 116 0.77 -1.79 -11.79
C LEU A 116 -0.62 -1.83 -12.43
N ALA A 117 -0.71 -1.49 -13.72
CA ALA A 117 -1.96 -1.55 -14.46
C ALA A 117 -2.54 -2.97 -14.51
N GLN A 118 -1.70 -3.98 -14.78
CA GLN A 118 -2.11 -5.38 -14.72
C GLN A 118 -2.49 -5.83 -13.30
N ALA A 119 -1.76 -5.36 -12.29
CA ALA A 119 -2.06 -5.62 -10.88
C ALA A 119 -3.29 -4.84 -10.35
N ASN A 120 -4.06 -4.22 -11.25
CA ASN A 120 -5.31 -3.50 -10.99
C ASN A 120 -5.16 -2.21 -10.17
N PHE A 121 -3.95 -1.65 -10.11
CA PHE A 121 -3.71 -0.34 -9.53
C PHE A 121 -4.07 0.78 -10.50
N SER A 122 -4.64 1.86 -9.98
CA SER A 122 -4.97 3.08 -10.72
C SER A 122 -4.10 4.24 -10.24
N PRO A 123 -3.47 5.01 -11.14
CA PRO A 123 -2.69 6.19 -10.74
C PRO A 123 -3.59 7.23 -10.09
N LEU A 124 -3.07 7.92 -9.06
CA LEU A 124 -3.81 9.01 -8.43
C LEU A 124 -3.73 10.29 -9.28
N SER A 125 -4.88 10.92 -9.52
CA SER A 125 -4.94 12.19 -10.24
C SER A 125 -4.32 13.32 -9.41
N GLU A 126 -3.84 14.37 -10.07
CA GLU A 126 -3.29 15.53 -9.34
C GLU A 126 -4.32 16.18 -8.40
N ASP A 127 -5.61 16.12 -8.74
CA ASP A 127 -6.68 16.68 -7.93
C ASP A 127 -6.92 15.86 -6.66
N THR A 128 -7.06 14.53 -6.84
CA THR A 128 -7.06 13.55 -5.75
C THR A 128 -5.89 13.74 -4.82
N LEU A 129 -4.68 13.83 -5.37
CA LEU A 129 -3.48 13.92 -4.57
C LEU A 129 -3.44 15.25 -3.81
N ALA A 130 -3.86 16.36 -4.44
CA ALA A 130 -3.94 17.66 -3.77
C ALA A 130 -4.92 17.65 -2.59
N TYR A 131 -6.10 17.06 -2.76
CA TYR A 131 -7.08 16.86 -1.68
C TYR A 131 -6.46 16.01 -0.56
N ALA A 132 -5.93 14.84 -0.91
CA ALA A 132 -5.45 13.84 0.03
C ALA A 132 -4.25 14.32 0.88
N LEU A 133 -3.39 15.19 0.33
CA LEU A 133 -2.22 15.75 1.03
C LEU A 133 -2.53 17.00 1.88
N VAL A 134 -3.73 17.57 1.75
CA VAL A 134 -4.13 18.82 2.43
C VAL A 134 -5.22 18.59 3.47
N VAL A 135 -6.19 17.74 3.16
CA VAL A 135 -7.35 17.51 4.01
C VAL A 135 -7.00 16.49 5.09
N HIS A 136 -7.13 16.92 6.35
CA HIS A 136 -6.91 16.07 7.52
C HIS A 136 -8.25 15.70 8.15
N HIS A 137 -8.41 14.45 8.58
CA HIS A 137 -9.63 14.07 9.25
C HIS A 137 -9.57 14.41 10.76
N PRO A 138 -10.67 14.92 11.38
CA PRO A 138 -10.65 15.34 12.79
C PRO A 138 -10.27 14.27 13.81
N GLN A 139 -10.53 12.99 13.50
CA GLN A 139 -10.13 11.87 14.37
C GLN A 139 -8.76 11.27 14.03
N ASP A 140 -7.98 11.88 13.13
CA ASP A 140 -6.58 11.48 12.94
C ASP A 140 -5.76 11.93 14.15
N GLU A 141 -5.18 10.97 14.88
CA GLU A 141 -4.42 11.25 16.10
C GLU A 141 -3.14 12.05 15.78
N VAL A 142 -2.57 11.82 14.59
CA VAL A 142 -1.34 12.45 14.10
C VAL A 142 -1.64 13.29 12.86
N GLN A 143 -1.38 14.59 12.94
CA GLN A 143 -1.36 15.48 11.79
C GLN A 143 0.08 15.67 11.32
N VAL A 144 0.29 15.65 10.01
CA VAL A 144 1.62 15.88 9.43
C VAL A 144 1.53 16.92 8.33
N THR A 145 2.64 17.55 8.03
CA THR A 145 2.73 18.56 6.98
C THR A 145 3.95 18.27 6.12
N ILE A 146 3.76 18.33 4.81
CA ILE A 146 4.80 18.08 3.82
C ILE A 146 5.32 19.40 3.29
N ASN A 147 6.61 19.44 3.01
CA ASN A 147 7.20 20.46 2.17
C ASN A 147 7.49 19.88 0.77
N LEU A 148 6.70 20.26 -0.23
CA LEU A 148 6.87 19.77 -1.61
C LEU A 148 8.26 20.10 -2.18
N ASP A 149 8.91 21.16 -1.69
CA ASP A 149 10.24 21.57 -2.14
C ASP A 149 11.33 20.56 -1.77
N GLN A 150 11.05 19.60 -0.89
CA GLN A 150 11.97 18.51 -0.55
C GLN A 150 11.94 17.37 -1.57
N TYR A 151 10.94 17.34 -2.45
CA TYR A 151 10.71 16.26 -3.39
C TYR A 151 11.10 16.67 -4.82
N ILE A 152 11.65 15.72 -5.57
CA ILE A 152 11.82 15.85 -7.02
C ILE A 152 10.54 15.37 -7.71
N TYR A 153 10.05 14.20 -7.33
CA TYR A 153 8.76 13.67 -7.75
C TYR A 153 8.14 12.79 -6.65
N MET A 154 6.82 12.64 -6.72
CA MET A 154 6.05 11.70 -5.93
C MET A 154 4.91 11.16 -6.80
N GLN A 155 4.73 9.85 -6.81
CA GLN A 155 3.70 9.16 -7.55
C GLN A 155 2.99 8.19 -6.63
N PHE A 156 1.67 8.13 -6.78
CA PHE A 156 0.81 7.28 -5.99
C PHE A 156 -0.08 6.47 -6.92
N TRP A 157 -0.29 5.21 -6.57
CA TRP A 157 -1.28 4.36 -7.20
C TRP A 157 -2.13 3.70 -6.12
N ALA A 158 -3.43 3.60 -6.37
CA ALA A 158 -4.35 2.98 -5.44
C ALA A 158 -5.04 1.77 -6.06
N LEU A 159 -5.30 0.77 -5.22
CA LEU A 159 -6.08 -0.40 -5.55
C LEU A 159 -7.39 -0.36 -4.77
N GLY A 160 -8.47 -0.17 -5.51
CA GLY A 160 -9.85 -0.26 -5.04
C GLY A 160 -10.23 0.74 -3.95
N GLN A 161 -11.50 1.06 -3.89
CA GLN A 161 -12.05 1.91 -2.85
C GLN A 161 -13.02 1.12 -1.98
N ARG A 162 -12.97 1.35 -0.67
CA ARG A 162 -13.96 0.86 0.28
C ARG A 162 -14.48 2.00 1.14
N VAL A 163 -15.73 1.88 1.56
CA VAL A 163 -16.34 2.72 2.59
C VAL A 163 -16.59 1.82 3.78
N GLY A 164 -16.11 2.21 4.95
CA GLY A 164 -16.37 1.45 6.16
C GLY A 164 -15.65 1.99 7.37
N GLN A 165 -15.81 1.27 8.48
CA GLN A 165 -15.11 1.59 9.71
C GLN A 165 -13.66 1.17 9.60
N MET A 166 -12.75 2.14 9.77
CA MET A 166 -11.33 1.87 9.78
C MET A 166 -10.93 1.18 11.09
N PRO A 167 -10.27 0.01 11.06
CA PRO A 167 -9.79 -0.64 12.28
C PRO A 167 -8.76 0.28 12.94
N HIS A 168 -9.07 0.74 14.15
CA HIS A 168 -8.19 1.60 14.95
C HIS A 168 -7.00 0.77 15.44
N LYS A 169 -5.98 0.60 14.59
CA LYS A 169 -4.74 -0.10 14.93
C LYS A 169 -3.74 0.87 15.58
N SER A 170 -4.15 1.57 16.64
CA SER A 170 -3.20 2.20 17.57
C SER A 170 -3.19 1.40 18.87
N SER A 171 -2.16 0.57 19.03
CA SER A 171 -1.94 -0.29 20.20
C SER A 171 -1.09 0.39 21.29
N VAL A 172 -0.62 1.62 21.06
CA VAL A 172 0.19 2.36 22.03
C VAL A 172 -0.71 3.03 23.06
N GLY A 173 -1.22 2.22 23.99
CA GLY A 173 -1.37 2.62 25.39
C GLY A 173 -2.27 3.82 25.71
N SER A 174 -3.08 4.32 24.77
CA SER A 174 -4.07 5.34 25.10
C SER A 174 -5.26 4.67 25.79
N LYS A 175 -5.08 4.36 27.09
CA LYS A 175 -6.19 4.38 28.06
C LYS A 175 -6.71 5.83 28.13
N ARG A 176 -7.25 6.36 27.03
CA ARG A 176 -8.07 7.56 27.02
C ARG A 176 -9.24 7.23 27.94
N GLY A 177 -9.31 7.92 29.07
CA GLY A 177 -10.36 7.76 30.06
C GLY A 177 -11.76 7.84 29.43
N PHE A 178 -12.72 7.31 30.16
CA PHE A 178 -14.13 7.01 29.84
C PHE A 178 -14.98 8.07 29.08
N PHE A 179 -14.45 9.21 28.64
CA PHE A 179 -15.24 10.36 28.18
C PHE A 179 -15.16 10.73 26.69
N SER A 180 -14.42 10.03 25.83
CA SER A 180 -14.48 10.35 24.39
C SER A 180 -13.95 9.21 23.50
N ARG A 181 -14.65 8.08 23.47
CA ARG A 181 -14.60 7.21 22.27
C ARG A 181 -15.65 7.74 21.31
N SER A 182 -15.29 8.68 20.45
CA SER A 182 -16.12 8.93 19.27
C SER A 182 -16.23 7.62 18.50
N PRO A 183 -17.43 7.19 18.07
CA PRO A 183 -17.56 5.98 17.28
C PRO A 183 -16.63 6.06 16.06
N PRO A 184 -16.07 4.92 15.60
CA PRO A 184 -15.27 4.90 14.39
C PRO A 184 -16.10 5.50 13.25
N ALA A 185 -15.65 6.63 12.71
CA ALA A 185 -16.34 7.24 11.57
C ALA A 185 -16.21 6.30 10.37
N GLU A 186 -17.30 6.15 9.62
CA GLU A 186 -17.21 5.56 8.30
C GLU A 186 -16.38 6.50 7.42
N ARG A 187 -15.34 5.95 6.80
CA ARG A 187 -14.46 6.72 5.92
C ARG A 187 -14.17 5.95 4.65
N ARG A 188 -13.82 6.71 3.62
CA ARG A 188 -13.30 6.19 2.37
C ARG A 188 -11.84 5.85 2.54
N TYR A 189 -11.47 4.63 2.17
CA TYR A 189 -10.09 4.19 2.21
C TYR A 189 -9.77 3.31 1.01
N PHE A 190 -8.49 3.30 0.67
CA PHE A 190 -7.91 2.44 -0.34
C PHE A 190 -7.49 1.12 0.28
N LYS A 191 -7.80 0.02 -0.40
CA LYS A 191 -7.39 -1.32 0.05
C LYS A 191 -5.87 -1.45 0.04
N ARG A 192 -5.23 -0.95 -1.02
CA ARG A 192 -3.77 -0.80 -1.09
C ARG A 192 -3.37 0.51 -1.77
N VAL A 193 -2.26 1.08 -1.34
CA VAL A 193 -1.62 2.24 -1.96
C VAL A 193 -0.15 1.91 -2.20
N VAL A 194 0.34 2.17 -3.41
CA VAL A 194 1.76 2.14 -3.76
C VAL A 194 2.25 3.57 -3.85
N VAL A 195 3.40 3.84 -3.24
CA VAL A 195 4.06 5.14 -3.22
C VAL A 195 5.44 4.97 -3.83
N ALA A 196 5.75 5.80 -4.82
CA ALA A 196 7.08 6.02 -5.32
C ALA A 196 7.46 7.48 -5.09
N ALA A 197 8.48 7.73 -4.28
CA ALA A 197 8.90 9.10 -3.96
C ALA A 197 10.41 9.25 -3.98
N ARG A 198 10.89 10.33 -4.59
CA ARG A 198 12.30 10.72 -4.58
C ARG A 198 12.46 12.09 -3.94
N THR A 199 13.24 12.14 -2.85
CA THR A 199 13.62 13.41 -2.21
C THR A 199 14.88 13.99 -2.83
N LYS A 200 15.08 15.31 -2.71
CA LYS A 200 16.25 16.01 -3.28
C LYS A 200 17.57 15.53 -2.70
N ARG A 201 17.57 15.03 -1.46
CA ARG A 201 18.77 14.56 -0.74
C ARG A 201 18.81 13.05 -0.52
N GLY A 202 17.76 12.33 -0.91
CA GLY A 202 17.59 10.90 -0.64
C GLY A 202 17.77 10.04 -1.89
N HIS A 203 17.13 8.88 -1.89
CA HIS A 203 17.01 7.96 -3.02
C HIS A 203 15.53 7.70 -3.33
N LEU A 204 15.24 7.00 -4.43
CA LEU A 204 13.89 6.53 -4.72
C LEU A 204 13.43 5.53 -3.65
N VAL A 205 12.33 5.85 -2.98
CA VAL A 205 11.66 4.98 -2.02
C VAL A 205 10.41 4.40 -2.67
N LEU A 206 10.33 3.07 -2.74
CA LEU A 206 9.15 2.35 -3.22
C LEU A 206 8.50 1.62 -2.04
N LYS A 207 7.23 1.91 -1.73
CA LYS A 207 6.52 1.27 -0.61
C LYS A 207 5.06 0.98 -0.94
N SER A 208 4.54 -0.10 -0.38
CA SER A 208 3.11 -0.41 -0.44
C SER A 208 2.49 -0.48 0.94
N PHE A 209 1.29 0.07 1.05
CA PHE A 209 0.53 0.17 2.28
C PHE A 209 -0.87 -0.41 2.08
N LYS A 210 -1.43 -1.02 3.14
CA LYS A 210 -2.82 -1.48 3.18
C LYS A 210 -3.70 -0.54 4.00
N ASP A 211 -5.00 -0.56 3.74
CA ASP A 211 -6.03 0.13 4.51
C ASP A 211 -5.68 1.61 4.74
N THR A 212 -5.42 2.33 3.63
CA THR A 212 -4.97 3.73 3.70
C THR A 212 -6.16 4.67 3.50
N PRO A 213 -6.48 5.54 4.46
CA PRO A 213 -7.56 6.52 4.30
C PRO A 213 -7.28 7.46 3.13
N LEU A 214 -8.35 8.00 2.54
CA LEU A 214 -8.23 9.00 1.49
C LEU A 214 -7.55 10.26 2.00
N GLU A 215 -8.03 10.76 3.13
CA GLU A 215 -7.37 11.81 3.90
C GLU A 215 -6.12 11.20 4.55
N GLY A 216 -4.97 11.88 4.53
CA GLY A 216 -3.80 11.37 5.26
C GLY A 216 -2.76 10.66 4.40
N LEU A 217 -2.83 10.72 3.06
CA LEU A 217 -1.77 10.17 2.19
C LEU A 217 -0.41 10.80 2.49
N GLU A 218 -0.39 12.00 3.07
CA GLU A 218 0.83 12.66 3.50
C GLU A 218 1.63 11.88 4.54
N GLN A 219 0.96 11.01 5.31
CA GLN A 219 1.59 10.20 6.35
C GLN A 219 2.46 9.10 5.77
N LEU A 220 2.23 8.71 4.51
CA LEU A 220 2.97 7.65 3.82
C LEU A 220 4.31 8.13 3.24
N LEU A 221 4.51 9.44 3.18
CA LEU A 221 5.70 10.02 2.57
C LEU A 221 6.93 9.95 3.50
N PRO A 222 8.15 9.84 2.94
CA PRO A 222 9.37 9.67 3.73
C PRO A 222 9.79 10.91 4.54
N GLU A 223 9.77 12.11 3.93
CA GLU A 223 10.14 13.37 4.57
C GLU A 223 8.89 14.20 4.92
N LEU A 224 8.45 14.08 6.16
CA LEU A 224 7.33 14.85 6.69
C LEU A 224 7.67 15.51 8.03
N LYS A 225 6.92 16.56 8.36
CA LYS A 225 7.01 17.21 9.68
C LYS A 225 5.73 16.91 10.46
N VAL A 226 5.89 16.27 11.62
CA VAL A 226 4.78 16.08 12.57
C VAL A 226 4.30 17.44 13.05
N ARG A 227 3.01 17.69 12.89
CA ARG A 227 2.35 18.93 13.28
C ARG A 227 1.42 18.65 14.45
N THR A 228 1.53 19.45 15.50
CA THR A 228 0.52 19.45 16.56
C THR A 228 -0.71 20.20 16.08
N SER A 229 -1.89 19.58 16.24
CA SER A 229 -3.16 20.25 15.92
C SER A 229 -3.33 21.52 16.75
N THR A 230 -4.01 22.52 16.20
CA THR A 230 -4.18 23.83 16.87
C THR A 230 -4.96 23.70 18.17
N THR A 231 -5.97 22.83 18.21
CA THR A 231 -6.78 22.52 19.39
C THR A 231 -5.95 21.86 20.49
N GLN A 232 -5.14 20.85 20.15
CA GLN A 232 -4.25 20.22 21.11
C GLN A 232 -3.14 21.16 21.57
N ARG A 233 -2.59 22.00 20.69
CA ARG A 233 -1.60 23.02 21.06
C ARG A 233 -2.19 24.05 22.02
N ALA A 234 -3.43 24.49 21.79
CA ALA A 234 -4.15 25.39 22.70
C ALA A 234 -4.40 24.72 24.06
N LEU A 235 -4.87 23.46 24.07
CA LEU A 235 -5.05 22.68 25.29
C LEU A 235 -3.73 22.51 26.05
N LEU A 236 -2.63 22.25 25.34
CA LEU A 236 -1.31 22.10 25.95
C LEU A 236 -0.86 23.41 26.60
N ASN A 237 -0.99 24.53 25.90
CA ASN A 237 -0.71 25.85 26.44
C ASN A 237 -1.60 26.17 27.65
N LEU A 238 -2.89 25.82 27.62
CA LEU A 238 -3.82 26.01 28.74
C LEU A 238 -3.38 25.19 29.96
N THR A 239 -3.05 23.91 29.78
CA THR A 239 -2.59 23.06 30.88
C THR A 239 -1.27 23.54 31.46
N LEU A 240 -0.34 24.02 30.63
CA LEU A 240 0.90 24.66 31.09
C LEU A 240 0.62 25.93 31.88
N PHE A 241 -0.31 26.77 31.42
CA PHE A 241 -0.68 28.00 32.10
C PHE A 241 -1.31 27.73 33.47
N VAL A 242 -2.35 26.89 33.53
CA VAL A 242 -3.05 26.56 34.78
C VAL A 242 -2.11 25.89 35.78
N SER A 243 -1.33 24.91 35.34
CA SER A 243 -0.36 24.23 36.22
C SER A 243 0.83 25.11 36.62
N GLY A 244 1.18 26.11 35.81
CA GLY A 244 2.19 27.10 36.13
C GLY A 244 1.69 28.07 37.20
N LEU A 245 0.45 28.56 37.06
CA LEU A 245 -0.19 29.46 38.01
C LEU A 245 -0.32 28.82 39.40
N VAL A 246 -0.80 27.57 39.46
CA VAL A 246 -0.91 26.83 40.74
C VAL A 246 0.45 26.66 41.40
N PHE A 247 1.50 26.34 40.63
CA PHE A 247 2.85 26.22 41.18
C PHE A 247 3.39 27.56 41.67
N PHE A 248 3.17 28.65 40.93
CA PHE A 248 3.60 29.99 41.32
C PHE A 248 2.92 30.46 42.60
N VAL A 249 1.61 30.25 42.73
CA VAL A 249 0.86 30.61 43.95
C VAL A 249 1.35 29.80 45.14
N ASN A 250 1.48 28.48 45.02
CA ASN A 250 1.83 27.63 46.16
C ASN A 250 3.30 27.76 46.58
N VAL A 251 4.23 27.65 45.62
CA VAL A 251 5.67 27.65 45.92
C VAL A 251 6.21 29.07 45.95
N GLY A 252 5.77 29.92 45.02
CA GLY A 252 6.23 31.30 44.94
C GLY A 252 5.84 32.13 46.16
N MET A 253 4.62 31.96 46.71
CA MET A 253 4.23 32.66 47.94
C MET A 253 5.10 32.27 49.14
N VAL A 254 5.35 30.97 49.34
CA VAL A 254 6.21 30.48 50.43
C VAL A 254 7.64 31.02 50.30
N VAL A 255 8.18 31.06 49.09
CA VAL A 255 9.52 31.63 48.85
C VAL A 255 9.56 33.14 49.11
N LEU A 256 8.47 33.86 48.81
CA LEU A 256 8.40 35.29 49.07
C LEU A 256 8.32 35.61 50.58
N THR A 257 7.51 34.85 51.33
CA THR A 257 7.27 35.09 52.76
C THR A 257 8.45 34.65 53.62
N ASP A 258 9.03 33.50 53.32
CA ASP A 258 9.98 32.84 54.24
C ASP A 258 11.43 33.12 53.86
N LEU A 259 11.74 33.18 52.56
CA LEU A 259 13.11 33.34 52.06
C LEU A 259 13.48 34.80 51.72
N LYS A 260 12.52 35.74 51.78
CA LYS A 260 12.70 37.17 51.45
C LYS A 260 13.46 37.41 50.14
N MET A 261 13.27 36.52 49.17
CA MET A 261 13.90 36.61 47.85
C MET A 261 13.35 37.82 47.08
N ALA A 262 14.22 38.48 46.30
CA ALA A 262 13.79 39.54 45.41
C ALA A 262 12.76 39.01 44.38
N THR A 263 11.68 39.74 44.17
CA THR A 263 10.59 39.38 43.23
C THR A 263 11.12 39.15 41.81
N SER A 264 12.10 39.94 41.37
CA SER A 264 12.75 39.81 40.07
C SER A 264 13.49 38.48 39.90
N LEU A 265 14.19 38.03 40.95
CA LEU A 265 14.90 36.74 40.94
C LEU A 265 13.92 35.56 40.95
N LEU A 266 12.83 35.65 41.73
CA LEU A 266 11.77 34.64 41.75
C LEU A 266 11.11 34.49 40.36
N LEU A 267 10.78 35.61 39.70
CA LEU A 267 10.20 35.61 38.36
C LEU A 267 11.17 35.01 37.32
N LEU A 268 12.47 35.31 37.42
CA LEU A 268 13.49 34.72 36.56
C LEU A 268 13.57 33.21 36.73
N LEU A 269 13.67 32.72 37.96
CA LEU A 269 13.72 31.28 38.27
C LEU A 269 12.44 30.56 37.82
N PHE A 270 11.29 31.20 38.02
CA PHE A 270 10.01 30.68 37.55
C PHE A 270 9.94 30.62 36.02
N ALA A 271 10.41 31.64 35.31
CA ALA A 271 10.48 31.64 33.86
C ALA A 271 11.38 30.53 33.31
N ILE A 272 12.56 30.32 33.92
CA ILE A 272 13.47 29.22 33.57
C ILE A 272 12.79 27.87 33.82
N PHE A 273 12.18 27.67 34.99
CA PHE A 273 11.46 26.45 35.33
C PHE A 273 10.31 26.17 34.35
N MET A 274 9.51 27.18 34.02
CA MET A 274 8.41 27.06 33.05
C MET A 274 8.93 26.78 31.65
N GLY A 275 10.06 27.36 31.24
CA GLY A 275 10.73 27.05 29.98
C GLY A 275 11.17 25.59 29.89
N LEU A 276 11.80 25.07 30.94
CA LEU A 276 12.19 23.65 31.02
C LEU A 276 10.96 22.72 31.00
N ARG A 277 9.91 23.06 31.76
CA ARG A 277 8.69 22.25 31.84
C ARG A 277 7.92 22.24 30.51
N ALA A 278 7.82 23.40 29.85
CA ALA A 278 7.26 23.52 28.51
C ALA A 278 8.05 22.66 27.52
N SER A 279 9.38 22.77 27.50
CA SER A 279 10.24 21.96 26.62
C SER A 279 10.01 20.45 26.82
N LYS A 280 9.98 19.98 28.08
CA LYS A 280 9.67 18.56 28.36
C LYS A 280 8.27 18.15 27.92
N MET A 281 7.25 18.97 28.19
CA MET A 281 5.86 18.62 27.86
C MET A 281 5.62 18.58 26.34
N PHE A 282 6.12 19.58 25.60
CA PHE A 282 6.06 19.61 24.14
C PHE A 282 6.92 18.50 23.50
N GLY A 283 8.10 18.25 24.06
CA GLY A 283 9.00 17.16 23.62
C GLY A 283 8.35 15.79 23.78
N GLN A 284 7.76 15.50 24.95
CA GLN A 284 7.06 14.25 25.22
C GLN A 284 5.83 14.07 24.32
N ARG A 285 5.08 15.13 24.05
CA ARG A 285 3.94 15.04 23.11
C ARG A 285 4.40 14.73 21.69
N ARG A 286 5.48 15.36 21.23
CA ARG A 286 6.06 15.11 19.91
C ARG A 286 6.58 13.67 19.78
N SER A 287 7.21 13.12 20.81
CA SER A 287 7.69 11.73 20.78
C SER A 287 6.55 10.72 20.74
N VAL A 288 5.46 10.95 21.49
CA VAL A 288 4.26 10.10 21.43
C VAL A 288 3.62 10.13 20.05
N GLN A 289 3.45 11.32 19.43
CA GLN A 289 2.91 11.42 18.07
C GLN A 289 3.80 10.75 17.03
N ALA A 290 5.13 10.89 17.15
CA ALA A 290 6.06 10.20 16.27
C ALA A 290 5.98 8.68 16.43
N LEU A 291 5.79 8.18 17.66
CA LEU A 291 5.62 6.76 17.95
C LEU A 291 4.29 6.21 17.43
N GLU A 292 3.19 6.97 17.54
CA GLU A 292 1.88 6.61 16.97
C GLU A 292 1.97 6.51 15.45
N LEU A 293 2.62 7.47 14.79
CA LEU A 293 2.87 7.44 13.34
C LEU A 293 3.69 6.21 12.95
N ALA A 294 4.77 5.92 13.69
CA ALA A 294 5.62 4.77 13.42
C ALA A 294 4.85 3.45 13.54
N HIS A 295 4.00 3.29 14.56
CA HIS A 295 3.16 2.09 14.70
C HIS A 295 2.11 1.99 13.59
N MET A 296 1.49 3.11 13.21
CA MET A 296 0.55 3.13 12.08
C MET A 296 1.23 2.66 10.80
N LEU A 297 2.41 3.20 10.49
CA LEU A 297 3.19 2.81 9.31
C LEU A 297 3.64 1.35 9.40
N TYR A 298 4.06 0.87 10.57
CA TYR A 298 4.47 -0.53 10.77
C TYR A 298 3.34 -1.51 10.45
N TYR A 299 2.13 -1.28 10.97
CA TYR A 299 1.01 -2.19 10.75
C TYR A 299 0.34 -2.05 9.37
N ARG A 300 0.54 -0.91 8.69
CA ARG A 300 0.02 -0.67 7.34
C ARG A 300 1.00 -1.00 6.23
N SER A 301 2.31 -0.94 6.46
CA SER A 301 3.32 -1.31 5.47
C SER A 301 3.19 -2.80 5.11
N THR A 302 3.17 -3.11 3.82
CA THR A 302 3.09 -4.49 3.33
C THR A 302 4.36 -4.97 2.65
N SER A 303 5.06 -4.09 1.92
CA SER A 303 6.30 -4.41 1.22
C SER A 303 7.09 -3.15 0.90
N ASN A 304 8.41 -3.29 0.83
CA ASN A 304 9.36 -2.21 0.58
C ASN A 304 10.28 -2.54 -0.60
N ASN A 305 10.67 -1.54 -1.38
CA ASN A 305 11.75 -1.61 -2.37
C ASN A 305 11.68 -2.84 -3.28
N SER A 306 12.69 -3.72 -3.28
CA SER A 306 12.73 -4.90 -4.15
C SER A 306 11.60 -5.90 -3.89
N GLU A 307 11.17 -6.08 -2.63
CA GLU A 307 10.07 -6.96 -2.26
C GLU A 307 8.74 -6.48 -2.87
N LEU A 308 8.57 -5.16 -3.01
CA LEU A 308 7.40 -4.60 -3.67
C LEU A 308 7.35 -5.01 -5.15
N LEU A 309 8.48 -5.02 -5.85
CA LEU A 309 8.53 -5.45 -7.25
C LEU A 309 8.05 -6.91 -7.40
N SER A 310 8.53 -7.79 -6.54
CA SER A 310 8.11 -9.19 -6.49
C SER A 310 6.63 -9.34 -6.15
N ALA A 311 6.13 -8.59 -5.16
CA ALA A 311 4.73 -8.62 -4.76
C ALA A 311 3.78 -8.10 -5.86
N LEU A 312 4.21 -7.09 -6.62
CA LEU A 312 3.45 -6.58 -7.77
C LEU A 312 3.47 -7.56 -8.94
N ALA A 313 4.59 -8.22 -9.21
CA ALA A 313 4.68 -9.24 -10.25
C ALA A 313 3.75 -10.42 -9.98
N LEU A 314 3.78 -10.95 -8.75
CA LEU A 314 2.87 -12.03 -8.33
C LEU A 314 1.40 -11.62 -8.41
N ARG A 315 1.07 -10.38 -8.01
CA ARG A 315 -0.30 -9.87 -8.12
C ARG A 315 -0.75 -9.71 -9.57
N ALA A 316 0.10 -9.15 -10.44
CA ALA A 316 -0.18 -9.00 -11.85
C ALA A 316 -0.40 -10.36 -12.53
N GLN A 317 0.40 -11.37 -12.17
CA GLN A 317 0.24 -12.74 -12.63
C GLN A 317 -1.11 -13.32 -12.22
N ASP A 318 -1.47 -13.22 -10.94
CA ASP A 318 -2.72 -13.78 -10.41
C ASP A 318 -3.95 -13.11 -11.04
N GLU A 319 -3.95 -11.79 -11.20
CA GLU A 319 -5.06 -11.07 -11.86
C GLU A 319 -5.14 -11.39 -13.36
N HIS A 320 -4.01 -11.49 -14.08
CA HIS A 320 -3.99 -11.94 -15.48
C HIS A 320 -4.62 -13.33 -15.61
N ALA A 321 -4.19 -14.29 -14.77
CA ALA A 321 -4.70 -15.64 -14.82
C ALA A 321 -6.23 -15.69 -14.59
N LYS A 322 -6.73 -14.95 -13.60
CA LYS A 322 -8.18 -14.86 -13.35
C LYS A 322 -8.95 -14.26 -14.51
N GLU A 323 -8.43 -13.19 -15.12
CA GLU A 323 -9.05 -12.53 -16.27
C GLU A 323 -9.12 -13.47 -17.48
N ALA A 324 -8.04 -14.21 -17.74
CA ALA A 324 -8.01 -15.21 -18.81
C ALA A 324 -9.01 -16.34 -18.55
N LEU A 325 -9.09 -16.85 -17.32
CA LEU A 325 -10.05 -17.90 -16.94
C LEU A 325 -11.50 -17.44 -17.09
N LEU A 326 -11.83 -16.24 -16.60
CA LEU A 326 -13.15 -15.64 -16.75
C LEU A 326 -13.49 -15.46 -18.23
N ALA A 327 -12.59 -14.87 -19.01
CA ALA A 327 -12.83 -14.67 -20.42
C ALA A 327 -13.08 -16.00 -21.16
N HIS A 328 -12.29 -17.05 -20.86
CA HIS A 328 -12.42 -18.35 -21.51
C HIS A 328 -13.79 -18.99 -21.24
N SER A 329 -14.18 -19.04 -19.97
CA SER A 329 -15.44 -19.65 -19.56
C SER A 329 -16.67 -18.90 -20.07
N PHE A 330 -16.64 -17.56 -20.08
CA PHE A 330 -17.77 -16.77 -20.57
C PHE A 330 -17.87 -16.79 -22.10
N LEU A 331 -16.76 -16.72 -22.83
CA LEU A 331 -16.79 -16.80 -24.30
C LEU A 331 -17.25 -18.16 -24.83
N ALA A 332 -17.05 -19.24 -24.07
CA ALA A 332 -17.60 -20.55 -24.40
C ALA A 332 -19.15 -20.54 -24.44
N ARG A 333 -19.79 -19.58 -23.76
CA ARG A 333 -21.25 -19.41 -23.71
C ARG A 333 -21.79 -18.38 -24.69
N LEU A 334 -20.93 -17.65 -25.40
CA LEU A 334 -21.36 -16.62 -26.34
C LEU A 334 -22.21 -17.27 -27.45
N PRO A 335 -23.45 -16.80 -27.69
CA PRO A 335 -24.30 -17.35 -28.75
C PRO A 335 -23.59 -17.31 -30.11
N GLN A 336 -23.66 -18.41 -30.88
CA GLN A 336 -22.88 -18.56 -32.13
C GLN A 336 -23.15 -17.48 -33.19
N GLY A 337 -24.27 -16.74 -33.11
CA GLY A 337 -24.60 -15.61 -33.99
C GLY A 337 -24.25 -14.21 -33.44
N ALA A 338 -23.72 -14.12 -32.21
CA ALA A 338 -23.42 -12.86 -31.51
C ALA A 338 -21.91 -12.53 -31.47
N ARG A 339 -21.08 -13.26 -32.23
CA ARG A 339 -19.67 -12.90 -32.44
C ARG A 339 -19.60 -11.68 -33.38
N GLY A 340 -19.85 -10.51 -32.78
CA GLY A 340 -19.74 -9.21 -33.42
C GLY A 340 -18.30 -8.73 -33.50
N GLN A 341 -18.14 -7.42 -33.61
CA GLN A 341 -16.80 -6.81 -33.59
C GLN A 341 -16.08 -7.09 -32.25
N PRO A 342 -14.73 -7.07 -32.21
CA PRO A 342 -13.97 -7.29 -30.97
C PRO A 342 -14.39 -6.37 -29.82
N GLU A 343 -14.79 -5.13 -30.13
CA GLU A 343 -15.28 -4.14 -29.16
C GLU A 343 -16.64 -4.51 -28.56
N GLU A 344 -17.58 -5.01 -29.38
CA GLU A 344 -18.88 -5.48 -28.88
C GLU A 344 -18.71 -6.71 -28.00
N THR A 345 -17.80 -7.61 -28.40
CA THR A 345 -17.46 -8.80 -27.61
C THR A 345 -16.82 -8.42 -26.28
N SER A 346 -15.98 -7.38 -26.25
CA SER A 346 -15.30 -6.94 -25.02
C SER A 346 -16.27 -6.28 -24.04
N GLN A 347 -17.20 -5.45 -24.54
CA GLN A 347 -18.25 -4.82 -23.75
C GLN A 347 -19.25 -5.83 -23.18
N TRP A 348 -19.65 -6.81 -24.00
CA TRP A 348 -20.49 -7.92 -23.55
C TRP A 348 -19.78 -8.72 -22.45
N LEU A 349 -18.54 -9.14 -22.68
CA LEU A 349 -17.76 -9.90 -21.71
C LEU A 349 -17.61 -9.12 -20.40
N GLN A 350 -17.34 -7.82 -20.48
CA GLN A 350 -17.26 -6.96 -19.32
C GLN A 350 -18.57 -6.98 -18.53
N SER A 351 -19.69 -6.69 -19.17
CA SER A 351 -20.99 -6.58 -18.50
C SER A 351 -21.40 -7.90 -17.81
N GLU A 352 -21.23 -9.03 -18.50
CA GLU A 352 -21.60 -10.35 -17.97
C GLU A 352 -20.72 -10.78 -16.80
N VAL A 353 -19.40 -10.55 -16.89
CA VAL A 353 -18.45 -10.88 -15.82
C VAL A 353 -18.67 -9.98 -14.61
N GLU A 354 -18.87 -8.66 -14.80
CA GLU A 354 -19.17 -7.74 -13.69
C GLU A 354 -20.46 -8.15 -12.97
N HIS A 355 -21.52 -8.48 -13.72
CA HIS A 355 -22.79 -8.94 -13.15
C HIS A 355 -22.63 -10.24 -12.35
N TRP A 356 -21.89 -11.20 -12.91
CA TRP A 356 -21.61 -12.47 -12.25
C TRP A 356 -20.76 -12.31 -10.98
N LEU A 357 -19.71 -11.49 -11.03
CA LEU A 357 -18.87 -11.20 -9.86
C LEU A 357 -19.68 -10.53 -8.74
N LEU A 358 -20.59 -9.62 -9.09
CA LEU A 358 -21.50 -9.00 -8.13
C LEU A 358 -22.43 -10.03 -7.50
N ALA A 359 -23.01 -10.93 -8.29
CA ALA A 359 -23.90 -11.98 -7.79
C ALA A 359 -23.20 -12.96 -6.85
N GLN A 360 -21.96 -13.36 -7.17
CA GLN A 360 -21.20 -14.35 -6.39
C GLN A 360 -20.51 -13.77 -5.15
N SER A 361 -20.00 -12.53 -5.23
CA SER A 361 -19.20 -11.92 -4.16
C SER A 361 -19.89 -10.80 -3.38
N GLY A 362 -21.00 -10.26 -3.90
CA GLY A 362 -21.60 -9.02 -3.39
C GLY A 362 -20.73 -7.77 -3.61
N CYS A 363 -19.61 -7.87 -4.33
CA CYS A 363 -18.73 -6.75 -4.61
C CYS A 363 -18.96 -6.23 -6.04
N ASP A 364 -19.18 -4.92 -6.17
CA ASP A 364 -19.15 -4.24 -7.47
C ASP A 364 -17.70 -4.09 -7.94
N VAL A 365 -17.28 -4.95 -8.88
CA VAL A 365 -15.93 -4.99 -9.45
C VAL A 365 -15.98 -4.45 -10.88
N ALA A 366 -15.13 -3.48 -11.21
CA ALA A 366 -14.91 -2.99 -12.56
C ALA A 366 -13.93 -3.92 -13.29
N PHE A 367 -14.44 -4.73 -14.21
CA PHE A 367 -13.68 -5.71 -14.98
C PHE A 367 -13.25 -5.12 -16.32
N ASN A 368 -12.05 -5.44 -16.81
CA ASN A 368 -11.59 -4.95 -18.12
C ASN A 368 -11.76 -6.03 -19.18
N GLY A 369 -12.91 -6.02 -19.87
CA GLY A 369 -13.21 -7.00 -20.92
C GLY A 369 -12.21 -6.97 -22.08
N THR A 370 -11.76 -5.78 -22.49
CA THR A 370 -10.79 -5.61 -23.59
C THR A 370 -9.45 -6.25 -23.26
N ARG A 371 -8.95 -6.03 -22.03
CA ARG A 371 -7.71 -6.64 -21.55
C ARG A 371 -7.83 -8.16 -21.43
N ALA A 372 -8.94 -8.65 -20.88
CA ALA A 372 -9.17 -10.08 -20.74
C ALA A 372 -9.25 -10.81 -22.10
N LEU A 373 -9.87 -10.20 -23.11
CA LEU A 373 -9.85 -10.71 -24.49
C LEU A 373 -8.44 -10.73 -25.08
N ALA A 374 -7.66 -9.68 -24.87
CA ALA A 374 -6.28 -9.62 -25.36
C ALA A 374 -5.41 -10.73 -24.73
N HIS A 375 -5.60 -11.02 -23.44
CA HIS A 375 -4.93 -12.13 -22.76
C HIS A 375 -5.25 -13.48 -23.40
N LEU A 376 -6.53 -13.74 -23.70
CA LEU A 376 -6.92 -14.97 -24.41
C LEU A 376 -6.32 -15.08 -25.80
N GLN A 377 -6.36 -14.00 -26.57
CA GLN A 377 -5.79 -13.98 -27.92
C GLN A 377 -4.29 -14.28 -27.90
N ALA A 378 -3.56 -13.75 -26.91
CA ALA A 378 -2.14 -14.02 -26.73
C ALA A 378 -1.84 -15.47 -26.33
N LEU A 379 -2.75 -16.13 -25.59
CA LEU A 379 -2.59 -17.52 -25.13
C LEU A 379 -3.02 -18.56 -26.16
N THR A 380 -3.88 -18.20 -27.13
CA THR A 380 -4.47 -19.12 -28.10
C THR A 380 -3.43 -19.87 -28.96
N PRO A 381 -2.36 -19.23 -29.48
CA PRO A 381 -1.37 -19.90 -30.33
C PRO A 381 -0.54 -20.97 -29.61
N SER A 382 -0.42 -20.90 -28.28
CA SER A 382 0.40 -21.82 -27.49
C SER A 382 -0.40 -22.99 -26.89
N ILE A 383 -1.72 -23.04 -27.10
CA ILE A 383 -2.58 -24.12 -26.58
C ILE A 383 -2.12 -25.46 -27.15
N GLY A 384 -1.82 -26.42 -26.28
CA GLY A 384 -1.35 -27.76 -26.65
C GLY A 384 0.17 -27.89 -26.84
N MET A 385 0.94 -26.80 -26.67
CA MET A 385 2.41 -26.83 -26.70
C MET A 385 3.04 -27.09 -25.31
N PHE A 386 2.22 -27.21 -24.25
CA PHE A 386 2.68 -27.25 -22.86
C PHE A 386 2.05 -28.39 -22.04
N PRO A 387 2.78 -28.95 -21.05
CA PRO A 387 4.21 -28.73 -20.78
C PRO A 387 5.07 -29.32 -21.91
N PRO A 388 6.22 -28.71 -22.29
CA PRO A 388 7.06 -29.28 -23.33
C PRO A 388 7.52 -30.67 -22.85
N PRO A 389 7.57 -31.67 -23.75
CA PRO A 389 8.02 -33.00 -23.40
C PRO A 389 9.44 -32.91 -22.81
N GLY A 390 9.63 -33.47 -21.61
CA GLY A 390 10.93 -33.49 -20.92
C GLY A 390 11.15 -32.43 -19.83
N PHE A 391 10.13 -31.69 -19.40
CA PHE A 391 10.26 -30.84 -18.21
C PHE A 391 10.67 -31.70 -17.00
N PRO A 392 11.76 -31.35 -16.29
CA PRO A 392 12.21 -32.14 -15.15
C PRO A 392 11.12 -32.13 -14.09
N LYS A 393 10.62 -33.32 -13.73
CA LYS A 393 9.86 -33.50 -12.51
C LYS A 393 10.86 -33.30 -11.38
N LEU A 394 10.83 -32.12 -10.76
CA LEU A 394 11.58 -31.91 -9.52
C LEU A 394 11.01 -32.89 -8.50
N ASP A 395 11.79 -33.90 -8.14
CA ASP A 395 11.39 -34.86 -7.12
C ASP A 395 11.09 -34.08 -5.83
N LEU A 396 9.96 -34.43 -5.19
CA LEU A 396 9.65 -33.99 -3.84
C LEU A 396 10.87 -34.33 -2.98
N LEU A 397 11.56 -33.29 -2.48
CA LEU A 397 12.80 -33.39 -1.71
C LEU A 397 12.78 -34.65 -0.86
N SER A 398 13.57 -35.63 -1.25
CA SER A 398 13.81 -36.83 -0.48
C SER A 398 14.29 -36.36 0.88
N THR A 399 13.45 -36.57 1.90
CA THR A 399 13.79 -36.37 3.30
C THR A 399 15.14 -37.03 3.52
N VAL A 400 16.19 -36.24 3.67
CA VAL A 400 17.50 -36.71 4.07
C VAL A 400 17.32 -37.20 5.50
N ILE A 401 16.94 -38.48 5.64
CA ILE A 401 17.04 -39.18 6.91
C ILE A 401 18.53 -39.22 7.20
N SER A 402 18.95 -38.44 8.20
CA SER A 402 20.31 -38.45 8.69
C SER A 402 20.69 -39.89 9.02
N GLU A 403 21.65 -40.44 8.29
CA GLU A 403 22.31 -41.67 8.68
C GLU A 403 22.92 -41.45 10.06
N THR A 404 22.41 -42.17 11.05
CA THR A 404 23.03 -42.31 12.37
C THR A 404 24.48 -42.78 12.19
N PRO A 405 25.47 -42.19 12.89
CA PRO A 405 26.87 -42.58 12.71
C PRO A 405 27.07 -44.03 13.17
N GLN A 406 27.65 -44.87 12.31
CA GLN A 406 28.14 -46.19 12.71
C GLN A 406 29.22 -46.04 13.80
N PRO A 407 29.19 -46.86 14.87
CA PRO A 407 30.24 -46.84 15.89
C PRO A 407 31.54 -47.40 15.30
N ALA A 408 32.65 -46.72 15.62
CA ALA A 408 33.99 -47.07 15.18
C ALA A 408 34.38 -48.51 15.57
N PRO A 409 35.13 -49.25 14.72
CA PRO A 409 35.60 -50.58 15.06
C PRO A 409 36.68 -50.50 16.15
N SER A 410 36.47 -51.23 17.24
CA SER A 410 37.44 -51.43 18.32
C SER A 410 38.67 -52.16 17.78
N SER A 411 39.83 -51.56 18.01
CA SER A 411 41.15 -52.13 17.76
C SER A 411 41.42 -53.29 18.71
N ASP A 412 41.56 -54.50 18.17
CA ASP A 412 42.41 -55.53 18.77
C ASP A 412 43.52 -55.84 17.75
N GLN A 413 44.74 -55.47 18.13
CA GLN A 413 46.01 -55.99 17.61
C GLN A 413 46.59 -56.95 18.66
N PRO A 414 47.47 -57.90 18.31
CA PRO A 414 47.81 -58.46 17.00
C PRO A 414 47.42 -59.95 16.84
#